data_AF-A0A645DWQ4-F1
#
_entry.id   AF-A0A645DWQ4-F1
#
_cell.length_a   1.000
_cell.length_b   1.000
_cell.length_c   1.000
_cell.angle_alpha   90.00
_cell.angle_beta   90.00
_cell.angle_gamma   90.00
#
_symmetry.space_group_name_H-M   'P 1'
#
loop_
_entity.id
_entity.type
_entity.pdbx_description
1 polymer ?
#
loop_
_entity_poly.entity_id
_entity_poly.type
_entity_poly.pdbx_seq_one_letter_code
_entity_poly.pdbx_strand_id
1 'polypeptide(L)'
;MNYETGADRIAIDKDAVADDFFVLSTGLAGDVLQKFVTYQTKLAIYGDYTGYTSKPLKDFIYESNKGSHVFFVPTKEEALERLAGG
;
A
#
# COMPACT_ATOMS: atom_id res chain seq x y z
N MET A 1 3.87 17.13 21.53
CA MET A 1 3.38 17.80 20.32
C MET A 1 2.88 16.70 19.40
N ASN A 2 1.59 16.37 19.53
CA ASN A 2 0.95 15.33 18.74
C ASN A 2 0.54 15.99 17.42
N TYR A 3 1.15 15.59 16.32
CA TYR A 3 0.73 16.08 15.02
C TYR A 3 -0.63 15.48 14.69
N GLU A 4 -1.60 16.37 14.55
CA GLU A 4 -3.00 16.13 14.29
C GLU A 4 -3.22 15.62 12.86
N THR A 5 -3.36 14.31 12.68
CA THR A 5 -4.36 13.72 11.77
C THR A 5 -4.71 12.34 12.32
N GLY A 6 -5.88 12.18 12.93
CA GLY A 6 -6.43 10.89 13.36
C GLY A 6 -6.83 9.98 12.19
N ALA A 7 -5.99 9.90 11.16
CA ALA A 7 -6.17 9.05 10.01
C ALA A 7 -5.24 7.83 10.16
N ASP A 8 -5.64 6.87 10.99
CA ASP A 8 -4.95 5.58 11.12
C ASP A 8 -5.09 4.71 9.85
N ARG A 9 -5.66 5.29 8.77
CA ARG A 9 -6.08 4.64 7.53
C ARG A 9 -5.94 5.63 6.37
N ILE A 10 -5.19 5.25 5.34
CA ILE A 10 -4.89 6.09 4.18
C ILE A 10 -5.19 5.30 2.91
N ALA A 11 -5.98 5.88 2.01
CA ALA A 11 -6.21 5.37 0.66
C ALA A 11 -5.55 6.30 -0.36
N ILE A 12 -4.67 5.78 -1.21
CA ILE A 12 -3.91 6.55 -2.20
C ILE A 12 -4.13 5.95 -3.58
N ASP A 13 -4.34 6.81 -4.58
CA ASP A 13 -4.35 6.39 -5.98
C ASP A 13 -2.94 5.97 -6.40
N LYS A 14 -2.81 4.84 -7.11
CA LYS A 14 -1.52 4.35 -7.63
C LYS A 14 -0.78 5.41 -8.42
N ASP A 15 -1.48 6.26 -9.15
CA ASP A 15 -0.88 7.31 -9.99
C ASP A 15 -0.31 8.49 -9.17
N ALA A 16 -0.66 8.58 -7.88
CA ALA A 16 -0.03 9.51 -6.94
C ALA A 16 1.23 8.92 -6.27
N VAL A 17 1.53 7.63 -6.49
CA VAL A 17 2.72 6.95 -5.97
C VAL A 17 3.79 6.97 -7.05
N ALA A 18 5.01 7.38 -6.69
CA ALA A 18 6.14 7.38 -7.62
C ALA A 18 6.42 5.97 -8.15
N ASP A 19 6.67 5.83 -9.47
CA ASP A 19 6.89 4.54 -10.12
C ASP A 19 8.04 3.73 -9.49
N ASP A 20 9.07 4.40 -9.00
CA ASP A 20 10.22 3.80 -8.30
C ASP A 20 9.81 2.98 -7.07
N PHE A 21 8.66 3.30 -6.46
CA PHE A 21 8.09 2.51 -5.36
C PHE A 21 7.81 1.07 -5.81
N PHE A 22 7.35 0.87 -7.04
CA PHE A 22 7.05 -0.45 -7.58
C PHE A 22 8.30 -1.19 -8.10
N VAL A 23 9.47 -0.53 -8.12
CA VAL A 23 10.75 -1.13 -8.48
C VAL A 23 11.41 -1.69 -7.22
N LEU A 24 11.08 -2.93 -6.86
CA LEU A 24 11.51 -3.52 -5.58
C LEU A 24 13.03 -3.59 -5.37
N SER A 25 13.83 -3.62 -6.44
CA SER A 25 15.29 -3.62 -6.33
C SER A 25 15.86 -2.31 -5.78
N THR A 26 15.07 -1.22 -5.73
CA THR A 26 15.46 0.04 -5.11
C THR A 26 15.42 0.00 -3.58
N GLY A 27 14.69 -0.95 -2.99
CA GLY A 27 14.41 -0.98 -1.55
C GLY A 27 13.37 0.04 -1.07
N LEU A 28 12.94 0.98 -1.93
CA LEU A 28 12.08 2.10 -1.56
C LEU A 28 10.74 1.66 -0.97
N ALA A 29 10.09 0.66 -1.57
CA ALA A 29 8.84 0.10 -1.05
C ALA A 29 9.00 -0.41 0.39
N GLY A 30 10.08 -1.12 0.69
CA GLY A 30 10.34 -1.64 2.04
C GLY A 30 10.48 -0.51 3.06
N ASP A 31 11.33 0.48 2.75
CA ASP A 31 11.60 1.62 3.63
C ASP A 31 10.34 2.47 3.93
N VAL A 32 9.49 2.64 2.91
CA VAL A 32 8.23 3.38 3.03
C VAL A 32 7.21 2.58 3.84
N LEU A 33 6.97 1.31 3.48
CA LEU A 33 5.97 0.48 4.16
C LEU A 33 6.33 0.18 5.61
N GLN A 34 7.61 -0.01 5.92
CA GLN A 34 8.06 -0.25 7.29
C GLN A 34 7.65 0.89 8.23
N LYS A 35 7.64 2.14 7.77
CA LYS A 35 7.17 3.29 8.55
C LYS A 35 5.68 3.16 8.85
N PHE A 36 4.86 2.88 7.85
CA PHE A 36 3.41 2.72 8.05
C PHE A 36 3.07 1.59 9.03
N VAL A 37 3.77 0.46 8.94
CA VAL A 37 3.61 -0.64 9.89
C VAL A 37 4.05 -0.23 11.30
N THR A 38 5.20 0.46 11.42
CA THR A 38 5.73 0.92 12.72
C THR A 38 4.81 1.92 13.41
N TYR A 39 4.18 2.82 12.63
CA TYR A 39 3.20 3.80 13.13
C TYR A 39 1.77 3.23 13.24
N GLN A 40 1.58 1.91 13.06
CA GLN A 40 0.28 1.22 13.06
C GLN A 40 -0.77 1.86 12.14
N THR A 41 -0.33 2.51 11.07
CA THR A 41 -1.19 3.15 10.08
C THR A 41 -1.49 2.17 8.98
N LYS A 42 -2.76 1.99 8.63
CA LYS A 42 -3.18 1.18 7.49
C LYS A 42 -3.06 1.98 6.19
N LEU A 43 -2.52 1.38 5.15
CA LEU A 43 -2.35 1.96 3.82
C LEU A 43 -3.04 1.07 2.79
N ALA A 44 -3.83 1.65 1.90
CA ALA A 44 -4.35 1.00 0.72
C ALA A 44 -4.00 1.81 -0.53
N ILE A 45 -3.30 1.20 -1.48
CA ILE A 45 -2.95 1.80 -2.76
C ILE A 45 -3.86 1.19 -3.83
N TYR A 46 -4.73 1.99 -4.42
CA TYR A 46 -5.69 1.52 -5.41
C TYR A 46 -5.32 1.92 -6.84
N GLY A 47 -5.48 1.00 -7.79
CA GLY A 47 -5.26 1.26 -9.20
C GLY A 47 -4.95 -0.01 -9.99
N ASP A 48 -4.63 0.17 -11.27
CA ASP A 48 -4.36 -0.95 -12.17
C ASP A 48 -2.93 -1.49 -11.99
N TYR A 49 -2.83 -2.78 -11.64
CA TYR A 49 -1.57 -3.52 -11.51
C TYR A 49 -1.34 -4.56 -12.62
N THR A 50 -2.27 -4.67 -13.59
CA THR A 50 -2.21 -5.69 -14.64
C THR A 50 -0.99 -5.56 -15.55
N GLY A 51 -0.49 -4.32 -15.73
CA GLY A 51 0.73 -4.04 -16.48
C GLY A 51 2.03 -4.55 -15.83
N TYR A 52 2.01 -4.86 -14.54
CA TYR A 52 3.18 -5.39 -13.84
C TYR A 52 3.29 -6.90 -14.05
N THR A 53 4.29 -7.32 -14.83
CA THR A 53 4.51 -8.73 -15.17
C THR A 53 5.56 -9.41 -14.30
N SER A 54 6.36 -8.66 -13.55
CA SER A 54 7.46 -9.21 -12.75
C SER A 54 6.96 -10.05 -11.59
N LYS A 55 7.56 -11.24 -11.41
CA LYS A 55 7.23 -12.14 -10.29
C LYS A 55 7.47 -11.50 -8.91
N PRO A 56 8.61 -10.82 -8.64
CA PRO A 56 8.86 -10.25 -7.32
C PRO A 56 7.80 -9.23 -6.89
N LEU A 57 7.35 -8.36 -7.81
CA LEU A 57 6.30 -7.38 -7.49
C LEU A 57 4.94 -8.03 -7.26
N LYS A 58 4.59 -9.05 -8.06
CA LYS A 58 3.36 -9.83 -7.84
C LYS A 58 3.35 -10.53 -6.49
N ASP A 59 4.46 -11.21 -6.15
CA ASP A 59 4.61 -11.90 -4.87
C ASP A 59 4.52 -10.88 -3.71
N PHE A 60 5.17 -9.73 -3.84
CA PHE A 60 5.11 -8.65 -2.85
C PHE A 60 3.70 -8.10 -2.64
N ILE A 61 2.97 -7.81 -3.71
CA ILE A 61 1.57 -7.35 -3.65
C ILE A 61 0.69 -8.41 -2.98
N TYR A 62 0.86 -9.67 -3.37
CA TYR A 62 0.09 -10.79 -2.83
C TYR A 62 0.34 -11.00 -1.33
N GLU A 63 1.60 -10.99 -0.90
CA GLU A 63 1.96 -11.13 0.51
C GLU A 63 1.51 -9.91 1.33
N SER A 64 1.61 -8.69 0.78
CA SER A 64 1.09 -7.49 1.42
C SER A 64 -0.41 -7.59 1.67
N ASN A 65 -1.18 -8.02 0.66
CA ASN A 65 -2.64 -8.16 0.72
C ASN A 65 -3.15 -9.23 1.71
N LYS A 66 -2.28 -10.14 2.16
CA LYS A 66 -2.56 -11.09 3.25
C LYS A 66 -2.32 -10.50 4.65
N GLY A 67 -1.52 -9.44 4.73
CA GLY A 67 -1.28 -8.71 5.95
C GLY A 67 -2.49 -7.87 6.38
N SER A 68 -2.33 -7.11 7.46
CA SER A 68 -3.39 -6.29 8.06
C SER A 68 -3.18 -4.78 7.93
N HIS A 69 -2.02 -4.37 7.41
CA HIS A 69 -1.58 -2.96 7.40
C HIS A 69 -1.47 -2.37 5.99
N VAL A 70 -1.12 -3.15 4.97
CA VAL A 70 -0.87 -2.61 3.63
C VAL A 70 -1.67 -3.40 2.60
N PHE A 71 -2.40 -2.71 1.73
CA PHE A 71 -3.24 -3.30 0.70
C PHE A 71 -2.97 -2.66 -0.66
N PHE A 72 -3.02 -3.47 -1.70
CA PHE A 72 -2.86 -3.12 -3.11
C PHE A 72 -4.05 -3.70 -3.86
N VAL A 73 -4.97 -2.85 -4.31
CA VAL A 73 -6.29 -3.29 -4.80
C VAL A 73 -6.67 -2.56 -6.09
N PRO A 74 -7.51 -3.13 -6.96
CA PRO A 74 -7.85 -2.53 -8.24
C PRO A 74 -8.67 -1.23 -8.13
N THR A 75 -9.47 -1.06 -7.06
CA THR A 75 -10.44 0.05 -6.98
C THR A 75 -10.39 0.78 -5.64
N LYS A 76 -10.84 2.03 -5.66
CA LYS A 76 -10.97 2.85 -4.46
C LYS A 76 -11.95 2.23 -3.46
N GLU A 77 -13.03 1.65 -3.96
CA GLU A 77 -14.06 0.99 -3.15
C GLU A 77 -13.46 -0.19 -2.37
N GLU A 78 -12.68 -1.04 -3.03
CA GLU A 78 -12.01 -2.17 -2.38
C GLU A 78 -10.96 -1.67 -1.36
N ALA A 79 -10.27 -0.55 -1.64
CA ALA A 79 -9.35 0.06 -0.69
C ALA A 79 -10.06 0.50 0.59
N LEU A 80 -11.22 1.16 0.45
CA LEU A 80 -12.03 1.58 1.59
C LEU A 80 -12.55 0.37 2.39
N GLU A 81 -12.98 -0.70 1.72
CA GLU A 81 -13.43 -1.94 2.38
C GLU A 81 -12.32 -2.58 3.21
N ARG A 82 -11.13 -2.76 2.63
CA ARG A 82 -9.96 -3.31 3.33
C ARG A 82 -9.56 -2.46 4.53
N LEU A 83 -9.62 -1.14 4.40
CA LEU A 83 -9.32 -0.21 5.49
C LEU A 83 -10.39 -0.22 6.58
N ALA A 84 -11.67 -0.40 6.23
CA ALA A 84 -12.80 -0.41 7.17
C ALA A 84 -12.65 -1.48 8.25
N GLY A 85 -11.95 -2.58 7.94
CA GLY A 85 -11.73 -3.71 8.85
C GLY A 85 -12.80 -4.78 8.64
N GLY A 86 -12.83 -5.36 7.43
CA GLY A 86 -13.62 -6.55 7.13
C GLY A 86 -13.39 -7.69 8.11
#